data_AF-A0A939P784-F1
#
_entry.id   AF-A0A939P784-F1
#
_cell.length_a   1.000
_cell.length_b   1.000
_cell.length_c   1.000
_cell.angle_alpha   90.00
_cell.angle_beta   90.00
_cell.angle_gamma   90.00
#
_symmetry.space_group_name_H-M   'P 1'
#
loop_
_entity.id
_entity.type
_entity.pdbx_description
1 polymer ?
#
loop_
_entity_poly.entity_id
_entity_poly.type
_entity_poly.pdbx_seq_one_letter_code
_entity_poly.pdbx_strand_id
1 'polypeptide(L)'
;MDRNDDMPLGDRARSSSAVAALLGRNREIAGSPSLVTIERKSRNWNEQGIVVRGVKVTPVARSTAHDLLRQKTRRVSREFAESFWAVLYRIADQDPELDTATMHSLRELRACFAQARTADADTPPGLMHRSAPGDDDDPESSLWTGLGLRKVDSPGQHDRVYQATVRMLIRAHLADAWWRDHEDAMPAGFGAYLTLEREASGIRTHAPDHIPGLLQTEDYARHSIRQNFPGLDEPTRERRVELQMMRRQVLRRSDPPAYWAIIGPRALRDRTVPAQVMRRQVEHLLTMANFTNVRVQLVTDPDADRLLPSATTIMRFYEQGYSDLVYQEHDDFGTYHVNGAEVADFQLRYSRLLIKALRPEQTLRTLLEMRARFRS
;
A
#
# COMPACT_ATOMS: atom_id res chain seq x y z
N MET A 1 -31.65 23.08 -6.60
CA MET A 1 -31.32 24.08 -5.57
C MET A 1 -30.95 23.31 -4.33
N ASP A 2 -29.74 23.57 -3.84
CA ASP A 2 -29.03 22.85 -2.79
C ASP A 2 -29.88 22.47 -1.58
N ARG A 3 -29.56 21.29 -1.02
CA ARG A 3 -29.08 21.19 0.36
C ARG A 3 -28.36 19.85 0.58
N ASN A 4 -27.05 19.97 0.84
CA ASN A 4 -26.24 19.00 1.56
C ASN A 4 -26.96 18.54 2.83
N ASP A 5 -26.87 17.25 3.13
CA ASP A 5 -26.96 16.77 4.52
C ASP A 5 -25.66 16.02 4.84
N ASP A 6 -24.65 16.84 5.17
CA ASP A 6 -23.39 16.46 5.78
C ASP A 6 -23.65 16.13 7.25
N MET A 7 -23.39 14.88 7.65
CA MET A 7 -23.14 14.59 9.06
C MET A 7 -21.78 15.21 9.45
N PRO A 8 -21.66 15.98 10.54
CA PRO A 8 -20.41 16.68 10.87
C PRO A 8 -19.29 15.68 11.19
N LEU A 9 -18.15 15.84 10.50
CA LEU A 9 -16.89 15.10 10.69
C LEU A 9 -16.43 14.99 12.16
N GLY A 10 -16.94 15.84 13.05
CA GLY A 10 -16.63 15.89 14.48
C GLY A 10 -17.11 14.70 15.31
N ASP A 11 -18.26 14.09 15.00
CA ASP A 11 -18.81 13.01 15.86
C ASP A 11 -18.18 11.64 15.59
N ARG A 12 -17.74 11.40 14.34
CA ARG A 12 -17.06 10.16 13.94
C ARG A 12 -15.64 10.06 14.48
N ALA A 13 -14.93 11.19 14.53
CA ALA A 13 -13.62 11.29 15.17
C ALA A 13 -13.71 11.11 16.70
N ARG A 14 -14.80 11.60 17.31
CA ARG A 14 -15.08 11.44 18.75
C ARG A 14 -15.28 9.97 19.16
N SER A 15 -15.98 9.17 18.35
CA SER A 15 -16.21 7.74 18.64
C SER A 15 -14.91 6.90 18.56
N SER A 16 -14.09 7.07 17.52
CA SER A 16 -12.79 6.36 17.42
C SER A 16 -11.80 6.78 18.51
N SER A 17 -11.80 8.05 18.91
CA SER A 17 -10.98 8.57 20.02
C SER A 17 -11.41 7.99 21.37
N ALA A 18 -12.73 7.88 21.62
CA ALA A 18 -13.26 7.25 22.84
C ALA A 18 -12.91 5.76 22.94
N VAL A 19 -13.00 5.02 21.83
CA VAL A 19 -12.60 3.61 21.75
C VAL A 19 -11.10 3.44 22.02
N ALA A 20 -10.26 4.31 21.44
CA ALA A 20 -8.82 4.31 21.67
C ALA A 20 -8.46 4.58 23.14
N ALA A 21 -9.15 5.53 23.79
CA ALA A 21 -8.92 5.86 25.20
C ALA A 21 -9.27 4.68 26.13
N LEU A 22 -10.41 4.01 25.90
CA LEU A 22 -10.83 2.85 26.69
C LEU A 22 -9.87 1.66 26.54
N LEU A 23 -9.49 1.32 25.30
CA LEU A 23 -8.56 0.22 25.03
C LEU A 23 -7.14 0.54 25.52
N GLY A 24 -6.73 1.82 25.48
CA GLY A 24 -5.48 2.30 26.07
C GLY A 24 -5.44 2.07 27.58
N ARG A 25 -6.47 2.51 28.31
CA ARG A 25 -6.60 2.27 29.77
C ARG A 25 -6.64 0.78 30.11
N ASN A 26 -7.42 -0.01 29.37
CA ASN A 26 -7.49 -1.45 29.59
C ASN A 26 -6.14 -2.14 29.31
N ARG A 27 -5.35 -1.61 28.38
CA ARG A 27 -3.99 -2.10 28.15
C ARG A 27 -3.07 -1.78 29.32
N GLU A 28 -3.19 -0.60 29.92
CA GLU A 28 -2.42 -0.25 31.13
C GLU A 28 -2.78 -1.19 32.30
N ILE A 29 -4.08 -1.42 32.54
CA ILE A 29 -4.57 -2.33 33.58
C ILE A 29 -4.13 -3.77 33.33
N ALA A 30 -4.04 -4.20 32.06
CA ALA A 30 -3.56 -5.52 31.69
C ALA A 30 -2.02 -5.69 31.75
N GLY A 31 -1.30 -4.80 32.43
CA GLY A 31 0.17 -4.86 32.56
C GLY A 31 0.93 -4.33 31.36
N SER A 32 0.31 -3.48 30.53
CA SER A 32 0.91 -2.85 29.34
C SER A 32 1.55 -3.83 28.34
N PRO A 33 0.89 -4.94 27.96
CA PRO A 33 1.47 -5.94 27.06
C PRO A 33 1.89 -5.30 25.74
N SER A 34 3.03 -5.73 25.20
CA SER A 34 3.48 -5.23 23.89
C SER A 34 2.44 -5.56 22.80
N LEU A 35 2.34 -4.71 21.78
CA LEU A 35 1.40 -4.99 20.68
C LEU A 35 1.77 -6.27 19.90
N VAL A 36 3.03 -6.68 19.93
CA VAL A 36 3.50 -7.98 19.43
C VAL A 36 2.93 -9.13 20.28
N THR A 37 2.91 -8.97 21.60
CA THR A 37 2.34 -9.95 22.53
C THR A 37 0.84 -10.10 22.31
N ILE A 38 0.12 -8.98 22.14
CA ILE A 38 -1.32 -8.93 21.86
C ILE A 38 -1.62 -9.64 20.54
N GLU A 39 -0.90 -9.30 19.46
CA GLU A 39 -1.10 -9.91 18.15
C GLU A 39 -0.84 -11.43 18.20
N ARG A 40 0.29 -11.86 18.77
CA ARG A 40 0.64 -13.28 18.90
C ARG A 40 -0.41 -14.06 19.69
N LYS A 41 -0.85 -13.54 20.85
CA LYS A 41 -1.88 -14.19 21.67
C LYS A 41 -3.24 -14.22 20.96
N SER A 42 -3.62 -13.15 20.27
CA SER A 42 -4.88 -13.09 19.52
C SER A 42 -4.95 -14.12 18.39
N ARG A 43 -3.85 -14.34 17.66
CA ARG A 43 -3.78 -15.38 16.62
C ARG A 43 -3.89 -16.78 17.22
N ASN A 44 -3.12 -17.07 18.26
CA ASN A 44 -3.15 -18.36 18.95
C ASN A 44 -4.53 -18.67 19.55
N TRP A 45 -5.20 -17.68 20.14
CA TRP A 45 -6.53 -17.86 20.72
C TRP A 45 -7.64 -17.93 19.68
N ASN A 46 -7.48 -17.25 18.54
CA ASN A 46 -8.38 -17.41 17.39
C ASN A 46 -8.29 -18.83 16.81
N GLU A 47 -7.08 -19.37 16.64
CA GLU A 47 -6.86 -20.76 16.18
C GLU A 47 -7.49 -21.79 17.14
N GLN A 48 -7.45 -21.53 18.45
CA GLN A 48 -8.09 -22.35 19.48
C GLN A 48 -9.60 -22.11 19.61
N GLY A 49 -10.18 -21.18 18.85
CA GLY A 49 -11.61 -20.85 18.92
C GLY A 49 -12.03 -20.27 20.27
N ILE A 50 -11.12 -19.60 21.00
CA ILE A 50 -11.38 -19.07 22.33
C ILE A 50 -12.43 -17.95 22.26
N VAL A 51 -13.39 -18.04 23.18
CA VAL A 51 -14.41 -17.02 23.42
C VAL A 51 -14.20 -16.43 24.80
N VAL A 52 -14.08 -15.10 24.90
CA VAL A 52 -13.89 -14.38 26.16
C VAL A 52 -15.11 -13.52 26.41
N ARG A 53 -15.84 -13.80 27.50
CA ARG A 53 -17.05 -13.04 27.91
C ARG A 53 -18.07 -12.86 26.76
N GLY A 54 -18.20 -13.87 25.89
CA GLY A 54 -19.13 -13.86 24.75
C GLY A 54 -18.59 -13.20 23.47
N VAL A 55 -17.31 -12.80 23.44
CA VAL A 55 -16.62 -12.30 22.25
C VAL A 55 -15.70 -13.39 21.71
N LYS A 56 -15.90 -13.80 20.45
CA LYS A 56 -14.95 -14.69 19.76
C LYS A 56 -13.68 -13.90 19.46
N VAL A 57 -12.54 -14.39 19.92
CA VAL A 57 -11.25 -13.73 19.67
C VAL A 57 -10.90 -13.88 18.19
N THR A 58 -10.73 -12.76 17.51
CA THR A 58 -10.19 -12.65 16.15
C THR A 58 -8.80 -12.01 16.17
N PRO A 59 -7.98 -12.18 15.13
CA PRO A 59 -6.63 -11.61 15.11
C PRO A 59 -6.63 -10.08 15.28
N VAL A 60 -5.89 -9.60 16.28
CA VAL A 60 -5.67 -8.18 16.56
C VAL A 60 -4.33 -7.78 15.96
N ALA A 61 -4.37 -7.27 14.72
CA ALA A 61 -3.17 -6.84 14.02
C ALA A 61 -2.45 -5.70 14.77
N ARG A 62 -1.12 -5.83 14.92
CA ARG A 62 -0.29 -4.87 15.65
C ARG A 62 -0.37 -3.46 15.06
N SER A 63 -0.37 -3.34 13.74
CA SER A 63 -0.46 -2.05 13.03
C SER A 63 -1.77 -1.34 13.32
N THR A 64 -2.91 -2.05 13.20
CA THR A 64 -4.24 -1.52 13.50
C THR A 64 -4.39 -1.12 14.96
N ALA A 65 -3.88 -1.93 15.89
CA ALA A 65 -3.89 -1.60 17.32
C ALA A 65 -3.01 -0.37 17.63
N HIS A 66 -1.84 -0.26 16.99
CA HIS A 66 -0.95 0.89 17.13
C HIS A 66 -1.59 2.18 16.62
N ASP A 67 -2.20 2.15 15.44
CA ASP A 67 -2.81 3.32 14.81
C ASP A 67 -4.11 3.74 15.50
N LEU A 68 -4.84 2.79 16.07
CA LEU A 68 -5.98 3.06 16.94
C LEU A 68 -5.54 3.79 18.22
N LEU A 69 -4.56 3.24 18.95
CA LEU A 69 -4.07 3.85 20.20
C LEU A 69 -3.43 5.22 19.98
N ARG A 70 -2.80 5.45 18.81
CA ARG A 70 -2.28 6.77 18.41
C ARG A 70 -3.33 7.70 17.79
N GLN A 71 -4.59 7.27 17.74
CA GLN A 71 -5.71 8.04 17.17
C GLN A 71 -5.45 8.48 15.70
N LYS A 72 -4.59 7.74 14.98
CA LYS A 72 -4.37 7.92 13.53
C LYS A 72 -5.47 7.27 12.71
N THR A 73 -6.21 6.34 13.32
CA THR A 73 -7.35 5.66 12.72
C THR A 73 -8.63 6.50 12.88
N ARG A 74 -9.30 6.81 11.75
CA ARG A 74 -10.59 7.51 11.76
C ARG A 74 -11.80 6.58 11.93
N ARG A 75 -11.63 5.28 11.67
CA ARG A 75 -12.70 4.27 11.75
C ARG A 75 -12.14 2.94 12.24
N VAL A 76 -12.70 2.43 13.34
CA VAL A 76 -12.38 1.11 13.90
C VAL A 76 -13.65 0.24 13.89
N SER A 77 -13.53 -1.04 13.51
CA SER A 77 -14.67 -1.94 13.58
C SER A 77 -14.97 -2.33 15.02
N ARG A 78 -16.25 -2.53 15.32
CA ARG A 78 -16.70 -3.00 16.63
C ARG A 78 -16.07 -4.35 16.97
N GLU A 79 -16.03 -5.27 16.01
CA GLU A 79 -15.43 -6.60 16.18
C GLU A 79 -13.94 -6.55 16.50
N PHE A 80 -13.17 -5.69 15.83
CA PHE A 80 -11.76 -5.49 16.15
C PHE A 80 -11.59 -4.94 17.57
N ALA A 81 -12.36 -3.92 17.93
CA ALA A 81 -12.31 -3.33 19.26
C ALA A 81 -12.72 -4.33 20.36
N GLU A 82 -13.76 -5.13 20.12
CA GLU A 82 -14.20 -6.18 21.04
C GLU A 82 -13.17 -7.31 21.16
N SER A 83 -12.54 -7.73 20.07
CA SER A 83 -11.46 -8.72 20.10
C SER A 83 -10.23 -8.20 20.82
N PHE A 84 -9.83 -6.95 20.58
CA PHE A 84 -8.73 -6.31 21.29
C PHE A 84 -9.05 -6.23 22.81
N TRP A 85 -10.25 -5.83 23.17
CA TRP A 85 -10.72 -5.87 24.55
C TRP A 85 -10.66 -7.28 25.15
N ALA A 86 -11.14 -8.29 24.43
CA ALA A 86 -11.16 -9.69 24.85
C ALA A 86 -9.75 -10.24 25.10
N VAL A 87 -8.80 -9.88 24.24
CA VAL A 87 -7.39 -10.26 24.38
C VAL A 87 -6.78 -9.62 25.62
N LEU A 88 -7.00 -8.32 25.84
CA LEU A 88 -6.52 -7.63 27.04
C LEU A 88 -7.14 -8.20 28.32
N TYR A 89 -8.45 -8.45 28.30
CA TYR A 89 -9.17 -9.04 29.43
C TYR A 89 -8.61 -10.41 29.79
N ARG A 90 -8.39 -11.28 28.80
CA ARG A 90 -7.84 -12.61 29.04
C ARG A 90 -6.37 -12.59 29.45
N ILE A 91 -5.58 -11.61 29.00
CA ILE A 91 -4.21 -11.42 29.50
C ILE A 91 -4.24 -11.07 30.99
N ALA A 92 -5.10 -10.14 31.40
CA ALA A 92 -5.26 -9.73 32.78
C ALA A 92 -5.85 -10.85 33.66
N ASP A 93 -6.83 -11.60 33.16
CA ASP A 93 -7.48 -12.73 33.86
C ASP A 93 -6.52 -13.92 34.09
N GLN A 94 -5.41 -13.99 33.34
CA GLN A 94 -4.36 -15.00 33.51
C GLN A 94 -3.30 -14.60 34.54
N ASP A 95 -3.32 -13.37 35.05
CA ASP A 95 -2.34 -12.83 35.98
C ASP A 95 -2.99 -12.53 37.35
N PRO A 96 -2.62 -13.26 38.44
CA PRO A 96 -3.20 -13.07 39.76
C PRO A 96 -2.93 -11.68 40.37
N GLU A 97 -1.94 -10.95 39.87
CA GLU A 97 -1.56 -9.62 40.35
C GLU A 97 -2.40 -8.50 39.70
N LEU A 98 -3.21 -8.81 38.67
CA LEU A 98 -3.99 -7.83 37.91
C LEU A 98 -5.50 -7.95 38.20
N ASP A 99 -6.13 -6.84 38.55
CA ASP A 99 -7.57 -6.80 38.85
C ASP A 99 -8.41 -6.46 37.62
N THR A 100 -9.00 -7.49 37.02
CA THR A 100 -9.91 -7.34 35.86
C THR A 100 -11.20 -6.57 36.19
N ALA A 101 -11.57 -6.41 37.47
CA ALA A 101 -12.73 -5.62 37.87
C ALA A 101 -12.54 -4.11 37.65
N THR A 102 -11.29 -3.65 37.57
CA THR A 102 -10.96 -2.25 37.29
C THR A 102 -10.96 -1.91 35.80
N MET A 103 -11.02 -2.91 34.91
CA MET A 103 -11.05 -2.69 33.47
C MET A 103 -12.40 -2.11 33.04
N HIS A 104 -12.36 -1.19 32.07
CA HIS A 104 -13.57 -0.76 31.38
C HIS A 104 -14.25 -1.95 30.72
N SER A 105 -15.55 -2.06 30.93
CA SER A 105 -16.37 -3.19 30.53
C SER A 105 -16.62 -3.22 29.02
N LEU A 106 -16.92 -4.42 28.52
CA LEU A 106 -17.40 -4.61 27.15
C LEU A 106 -18.68 -3.81 26.85
N ARG A 107 -19.51 -3.55 27.87
CA ARG A 107 -20.72 -2.72 27.75
C ARG A 107 -20.38 -1.26 27.48
N GLU A 108 -19.39 -0.70 28.17
CA GLU A 108 -18.91 0.68 27.94
C GLU A 108 -18.28 0.81 26.56
N LEU A 109 -17.47 -0.16 26.15
CA LEU A 109 -16.89 -0.21 24.80
C LEU A 109 -17.97 -0.22 23.71
N ARG A 110 -19.01 -1.05 23.88
CA ARG A 110 -20.16 -1.13 22.96
C ARG A 110 -20.98 0.17 22.96
N ALA A 111 -21.09 0.85 24.09
CA ALA A 111 -21.78 2.13 24.20
C ALA A 111 -21.12 3.24 23.35
N CYS A 112 -19.79 3.22 23.20
CA CYS A 112 -19.08 4.14 22.29
C CYS A 112 -19.48 3.99 20.82
N PHE A 113 -19.92 2.80 20.41
CA PHE A 113 -20.46 2.55 19.08
C PHE A 113 -21.97 2.83 18.99
N ALA A 114 -22.72 2.70 20.09
CA ALA A 114 -24.15 2.98 20.14
C ALA A 114 -24.48 4.48 20.19
N GLN A 115 -23.68 5.29 20.90
CA GLN A 115 -23.81 6.75 20.93
C GLN A 115 -23.60 7.39 19.56
N ALA A 116 -22.84 6.73 18.67
CA ALA A 116 -22.68 7.13 17.27
C ALA A 116 -23.93 6.81 16.40
N ARG A 117 -24.84 5.93 16.86
CA ARG A 117 -26.08 5.54 16.17
C ARG A 117 -27.32 6.28 16.65
N THR A 118 -27.37 6.76 17.89
CA THR A 118 -28.55 7.47 18.43
C THR A 118 -28.67 8.91 17.92
N ALA A 119 -27.60 9.49 17.38
CA ALA A 119 -27.64 10.77 16.67
C ALA A 119 -28.40 10.70 15.32
N ASP A 120 -28.60 9.49 14.77
CA ASP A 120 -29.34 9.26 13.52
C ASP A 120 -30.87 9.05 13.73
N ALA A 121 -31.35 8.94 14.99
CA ALA A 121 -32.72 8.48 15.29
C ALA A 121 -33.80 9.58 15.41
N ASP A 122 -33.45 10.86 15.31
CA ASP A 122 -34.40 12.01 15.43
C ASP A 122 -35.02 12.46 14.09
N THR A 123 -34.97 11.63 13.04
CA THR A 123 -35.64 11.90 11.75
C THR A 123 -36.89 11.02 11.60
N PRO A 124 -38.08 11.59 11.31
CA PRO A 124 -39.35 10.86 11.39
C PRO A 124 -39.52 9.82 10.28
N PRO A 125 -40.30 8.74 10.52
CA PRO A 125 -40.32 7.57 9.67
C PRO A 125 -41.28 7.73 8.47
N GLY A 126 -40.77 7.50 7.26
CA GLY A 126 -41.57 7.49 6.04
C GLY A 126 -41.05 6.51 5.00
N LEU A 127 -41.74 5.35 4.92
CA LEU A 127 -41.70 4.35 3.85
C LEU A 127 -40.42 3.51 3.70
N MET A 128 -40.45 2.39 4.44
CA MET A 128 -39.69 1.18 4.12
C MET A 128 -39.89 0.79 2.64
N HIS A 129 -38.79 0.74 1.89
CA HIS A 129 -38.64 -0.27 0.85
C HIS A 129 -37.76 -1.39 1.43
N ARG A 130 -38.38 -2.56 1.65
CA ARG A 130 -37.64 -3.80 1.92
C ARG A 130 -36.68 -4.08 0.77
N SER A 131 -35.41 -4.30 1.09
CA SER A 131 -34.48 -5.08 0.27
C SER A 131 -33.83 -6.15 1.15
N ALA A 132 -33.55 -7.29 0.54
CA ALA A 132 -33.23 -8.59 1.10
C ALA A 132 -31.83 -8.62 1.81
N PRO A 133 -31.43 -9.73 2.47
CA PRO A 133 -30.25 -9.76 3.34
C PRO A 133 -28.98 -9.55 2.52
N GLY A 134 -28.17 -8.54 2.84
CA GLY A 134 -27.03 -8.11 2.04
C GLY A 134 -25.67 -8.43 2.69
N ASP A 135 -24.89 -9.26 2.00
CA ASP A 135 -23.45 -9.13 1.68
C ASP A 135 -22.38 -8.85 2.75
N ASP A 136 -22.64 -9.01 4.05
CA ASP A 136 -21.60 -8.77 5.08
C ASP A 136 -20.65 -9.96 5.37
N ASP A 137 -20.77 -11.08 4.65
CA ASP A 137 -19.86 -12.24 4.71
C ASP A 137 -19.01 -12.35 3.43
N ASP A 138 -18.30 -11.28 3.04
CA ASP A 138 -17.39 -11.31 1.89
C ASP A 138 -15.92 -11.50 2.35
N PRO A 139 -15.31 -12.69 2.13
CA PRO A 139 -13.90 -12.96 2.43
C PRO A 139 -12.94 -12.00 1.72
N GLU A 140 -13.35 -11.39 0.61
CA GLU A 140 -12.54 -10.45 -0.15
C GLU A 140 -12.24 -9.18 0.67
N SER A 141 -13.14 -8.75 1.56
CA SER A 141 -13.00 -7.55 2.44
C SER A 141 -11.66 -7.50 3.21
N SER A 142 -11.21 -8.65 3.70
CA SER A 142 -9.93 -8.80 4.43
C SER A 142 -8.70 -8.75 3.52
N LEU A 143 -8.82 -9.23 2.28
CA LEU A 143 -7.76 -9.26 1.27
C LEU A 143 -7.46 -7.86 0.71
N TRP A 144 -8.48 -7.00 0.58
CA TRP A 144 -8.31 -5.61 0.16
C TRP A 144 -7.41 -4.81 1.10
N THR A 145 -7.55 -5.02 2.41
CA THR A 145 -6.77 -4.30 3.43
C THR A 145 -5.30 -4.75 3.44
N GLY A 146 -5.04 -6.05 3.24
CA GLY A 146 -3.67 -6.61 3.17
C GLY A 146 -2.91 -6.21 1.90
N LEU A 147 -3.62 -5.82 0.84
CA LEU A 147 -3.06 -5.39 -0.44
C LEU A 147 -2.88 -3.87 -0.58
N GLY A 148 -3.19 -3.09 0.45
CA GLY A 148 -3.19 -1.62 0.35
C GLY A 148 -4.21 -1.08 -0.65
N LEU A 149 -5.21 -1.90 -1.01
CA LEU A 149 -6.27 -1.52 -1.93
C LEU A 149 -7.30 -0.69 -1.17
N ARG A 150 -7.47 0.56 -1.59
CA ARG A 150 -8.59 1.39 -1.12
C ARG A 150 -9.85 0.95 -1.86
N LYS A 151 -10.83 0.39 -1.15
CA LYS A 151 -12.18 0.19 -1.70
C LYS A 151 -12.78 1.56 -1.99
N VAL A 152 -12.72 1.99 -3.24
CA VAL A 152 -13.47 3.15 -3.71
C VAL A 152 -14.80 2.62 -4.20
N ASP A 153 -15.87 2.99 -3.51
CA ASP A 153 -17.24 2.76 -3.97
C ASP A 153 -17.44 3.57 -5.24
N SER A 154 -17.26 2.88 -6.38
CA SER A 154 -17.27 3.48 -7.70
C SER A 154 -18.31 2.77 -8.57
N PRO A 155 -18.99 3.50 -9.46
CA PRO A 155 -19.78 2.89 -10.52
C PRO A 155 -18.87 1.95 -11.34
N GLY A 156 -19.15 0.65 -11.34
CA GLY A 156 -18.35 -0.36 -12.05
C GLY A 156 -17.78 -1.50 -11.20
N GLN A 157 -18.00 -1.55 -9.88
CA GLN A 157 -17.62 -2.73 -9.06
C GLN A 157 -18.26 -4.05 -9.55
N HIS A 158 -19.38 -3.99 -10.28
CA HIS A 158 -20.02 -5.14 -10.91
C HIS A 158 -19.54 -5.43 -12.35
N ASP A 159 -18.59 -4.65 -12.87
CA ASP A 159 -17.99 -4.89 -14.18
C ASP A 159 -17.14 -6.16 -14.16
N ARG A 160 -17.36 -7.03 -15.14
CA ARG A 160 -16.61 -8.29 -15.31
C ARG A 160 -15.11 -8.03 -15.42
N VAL A 161 -14.71 -6.91 -16.02
CA VAL A 161 -13.29 -6.54 -16.20
C VAL A 161 -12.66 -6.14 -14.87
N TYR A 162 -13.36 -5.35 -14.05
CA TYR A 162 -12.93 -5.00 -12.69
C TYR A 162 -12.72 -6.26 -11.85
N GLN A 163 -13.72 -7.13 -11.79
CA GLN A 163 -13.69 -8.37 -11.02
C GLN A 163 -12.61 -9.35 -11.49
N ALA A 164 -12.34 -9.41 -12.80
CA ALA A 164 -11.23 -10.19 -13.33
C ALA A 164 -9.86 -9.63 -12.90
N THR A 165 -9.67 -8.31 -12.97
CA THR A 165 -8.42 -7.63 -12.60
C THR A 165 -8.13 -7.76 -11.10
N VAL A 166 -9.16 -7.69 -10.27
CA VAL A 166 -9.07 -7.90 -8.82
C VAL A 166 -8.64 -9.33 -8.49
N ARG A 167 -9.27 -10.33 -9.11
CA ARG A 167 -8.89 -11.73 -8.92
C ARG A 167 -7.47 -12.01 -9.37
N MET A 168 -7.02 -11.39 -10.46
CA MET A 168 -5.62 -11.44 -10.89
C MET A 168 -4.68 -10.89 -9.81
N LEU A 169 -5.00 -9.73 -9.21
CA LEU A 169 -4.20 -9.15 -8.13
C LEU A 169 -4.17 -10.02 -6.87
N ILE A 170 -5.31 -10.59 -6.47
CA ILE A 170 -5.40 -11.55 -5.35
C ILE A 170 -4.55 -12.79 -5.65
N ARG A 171 -4.68 -13.36 -6.85
CA ARG A 171 -3.86 -14.50 -7.28
C ARG A 171 -2.37 -14.16 -7.22
N ALA A 172 -1.98 -12.98 -7.70
CA ALA A 172 -0.60 -12.52 -7.69
C ALA A 172 -0.03 -12.40 -6.27
N HIS A 173 -0.85 -12.00 -5.30
CA HIS A 173 -0.50 -11.90 -3.89
C HIS A 173 -0.35 -13.27 -3.20
N LEU A 174 -1.24 -14.19 -3.54
CA LEU A 174 -1.29 -15.54 -2.96
C LEU A 174 -0.33 -16.51 -3.65
N ALA A 175 0.25 -16.13 -4.78
CA ALA A 175 1.16 -16.98 -5.55
C ALA A 175 2.33 -17.49 -4.70
N ASP A 176 2.66 -18.77 -4.88
CA ASP A 176 3.95 -19.32 -4.46
C ASP A 176 5.00 -18.85 -5.45
N ALA A 177 5.70 -17.80 -5.09
CA ALA A 177 6.43 -16.97 -6.02
C ALA A 177 7.92 -16.90 -5.66
N TRP A 178 8.75 -16.68 -6.67
CA TRP A 178 10.20 -16.57 -6.60
C TRP A 178 10.73 -15.52 -5.59
N TRP A 179 9.89 -14.59 -5.15
CA TRP A 179 10.21 -13.54 -4.18
C TRP A 179 9.87 -13.91 -2.73
N ARG A 180 9.23 -15.07 -2.46
CA ARG A 180 8.82 -15.50 -1.12
C ARG A 180 9.99 -15.57 -0.15
N ASP A 181 11.14 -16.04 -0.64
CA ASP A 181 12.41 -16.07 0.12
C ASP A 181 12.95 -14.67 0.45
N HIS A 182 12.30 -13.60 0.00
CA HIS A 182 12.65 -12.20 0.28
C HIS A 182 11.48 -11.42 0.89
N GLU A 183 10.38 -12.07 1.26
CA GLU A 183 9.14 -11.43 1.76
C GLU A 183 9.37 -10.63 3.05
N ASP A 184 10.20 -11.15 3.95
CA ASP A 184 10.63 -10.50 5.19
C ASP A 184 11.41 -9.20 4.94
N ALA A 185 12.04 -9.09 3.78
CA ALA A 185 12.80 -7.93 3.38
C ALA A 185 11.95 -6.91 2.59
N MET A 186 10.65 -7.10 2.36
CA MET A 186 9.85 -6.20 1.51
C MET A 186 8.79 -5.39 2.27
N PRO A 187 8.36 -4.22 1.73
CA PRO A 187 7.14 -3.58 2.17
C PRO A 187 5.93 -4.52 1.99
N ALA A 188 4.94 -4.41 2.89
CA ALA A 188 3.74 -5.22 2.82
C ALA A 188 3.01 -5.03 1.47
N GLY A 189 2.55 -6.12 0.88
CA GLY A 189 1.83 -6.11 -0.40
C GLY A 189 2.70 -5.95 -1.65
N PHE A 190 4.01 -5.74 -1.52
CA PHE A 190 4.91 -5.57 -2.67
C PHE A 190 5.11 -6.85 -3.49
N GLY A 191 4.95 -8.02 -2.88
CA GLY A 191 5.06 -9.30 -3.60
C GLY A 191 4.06 -9.44 -4.76
N ALA A 192 2.83 -8.92 -4.61
CA ALA A 192 1.84 -8.95 -5.69
C ALA A 192 2.32 -8.13 -6.91
N TYR A 193 2.95 -6.97 -6.68
CA TYR A 193 3.55 -6.15 -7.72
C TYR A 193 4.65 -6.93 -8.45
N LEU A 194 5.50 -7.68 -7.75
CA LEU A 194 6.58 -8.45 -8.37
C LEU A 194 6.07 -9.59 -9.25
N THR A 195 4.98 -10.23 -8.85
CA THR A 195 4.31 -11.23 -9.69
C THR A 195 3.73 -10.57 -10.94
N LEU A 196 2.99 -9.47 -10.79
CA LEU A 196 2.39 -8.75 -11.91
C LEU A 196 3.42 -8.11 -12.85
N GLU A 197 4.55 -7.61 -12.34
CA GLU A 197 5.67 -7.08 -13.13
C GLU A 197 6.21 -8.13 -14.10
N ARG A 198 6.23 -9.40 -13.69
CA ARG A 198 6.61 -10.52 -14.57
C ARG A 198 5.48 -10.93 -15.51
N GLU A 199 4.23 -10.77 -15.17
CA GLU A 199 3.12 -11.16 -16.06
C GLU A 199 2.75 -10.07 -17.08
N ALA A 200 3.20 -8.84 -16.86
CA ALA A 200 2.90 -7.71 -17.72
C ALA A 200 3.46 -7.89 -19.15
N SER A 201 2.67 -7.46 -20.12
CA SER A 201 3.03 -7.31 -21.54
C SER A 201 3.57 -5.90 -21.84
N GLY A 202 3.15 -4.92 -21.04
CA GLY A 202 3.60 -3.54 -21.14
C GLY A 202 3.66 -2.88 -19.77
N ILE A 203 4.70 -2.08 -19.55
CA ILE A 203 4.93 -1.37 -18.31
C ILE A 203 5.28 0.08 -18.65
N ARG A 204 4.51 1.02 -18.12
CA ARG A 204 4.78 2.46 -18.23
C ARG A 204 5.02 3.00 -16.84
N THR A 205 6.15 3.63 -16.60
CA THR A 205 6.50 4.13 -15.26
C THR A 205 6.95 5.57 -15.32
N HIS A 206 6.52 6.36 -14.34
CA HIS A 206 7.11 7.65 -14.03
C HIS A 206 7.68 7.60 -12.62
N ALA A 207 8.94 7.98 -12.47
CA ALA A 207 9.59 8.16 -11.18
C ALA A 207 10.11 9.62 -11.10
N PRO A 208 9.51 10.47 -10.25
CA PRO A 208 9.89 11.88 -10.18
C PRO A 208 11.26 12.09 -9.51
N ASP A 209 11.56 11.29 -8.48
CA ASP A 209 12.65 11.53 -7.52
C ASP A 209 13.72 10.44 -7.47
N HIS A 210 13.52 9.29 -8.12
CA HIS A 210 14.50 8.21 -8.21
C HIS A 210 14.55 7.57 -9.60
N ILE A 211 15.61 6.82 -9.90
CA ILE A 211 15.66 6.03 -11.13
C ILE A 211 14.74 4.80 -10.97
N PRO A 212 13.83 4.51 -11.92
CA PRO A 212 12.93 3.36 -11.83
C PRO A 212 13.68 2.05 -11.59
N GLY A 213 13.16 1.20 -10.70
CA GLY A 213 13.85 0.00 -10.22
C GLY A 213 14.43 -0.91 -11.31
N LEU A 214 13.69 -1.16 -12.40
CA LEU A 214 14.15 -2.01 -13.50
C LEU A 214 15.32 -1.42 -14.31
N LEU A 215 15.62 -0.13 -14.11
CA LEU A 215 16.72 0.59 -14.73
C LEU A 215 17.85 0.90 -13.75
N GLN A 216 17.79 0.44 -12.50
CA GLN A 216 18.84 0.73 -11.52
C GLN A 216 20.06 -0.18 -11.70
N THR A 217 21.25 0.36 -11.46
CA THR A 217 22.47 -0.41 -11.20
C THR A 217 22.48 -0.89 -9.75
N GLU A 218 23.25 -1.93 -9.45
CA GLU A 218 23.36 -2.45 -8.09
C GLU A 218 23.84 -1.39 -7.08
N ASP A 219 24.87 -0.62 -7.45
CA ASP A 219 25.39 0.44 -6.58
C ASP A 219 24.40 1.58 -6.37
N TYR A 220 23.61 1.91 -7.39
CA TYR A 220 22.54 2.90 -7.23
C TYR A 220 21.42 2.34 -6.34
N ALA A 221 21.00 1.09 -6.55
CA ALA A 221 19.98 0.43 -5.73
C ALA A 221 20.41 0.37 -4.26
N ARG A 222 21.65 -0.03 -3.99
CA ARG A 222 22.23 -0.06 -2.64
C ARG A 222 22.21 1.33 -1.99
N HIS A 223 22.55 2.37 -2.74
CA HIS A 223 22.47 3.74 -2.26
C HIS A 223 21.03 4.16 -1.96
N SER A 224 20.11 3.98 -2.91
CA SER A 224 18.71 4.36 -2.80
C SER A 224 18.01 3.64 -1.63
N ILE A 225 18.22 2.33 -1.46
CA ILE A 225 17.64 1.56 -0.37
C ILE A 225 18.16 2.06 0.98
N ARG A 226 19.47 2.38 1.09
CA ARG A 226 20.04 2.94 2.32
C ARG A 226 19.43 4.31 2.68
N GLN A 227 19.15 5.15 1.70
CA GLN A 227 18.52 6.46 1.92
C GLN A 227 17.05 6.34 2.31
N ASN A 228 16.30 5.51 1.60
CA ASN A 228 14.84 5.38 1.81
C ASN A 228 14.51 4.57 3.07
N PHE A 229 15.41 3.69 3.51
CA PHE A 229 15.19 2.81 4.66
C PHE A 229 16.38 2.81 5.64
N PRO A 230 16.68 3.94 6.31
CA PRO A 230 17.87 4.08 7.15
C PRO A 230 17.88 3.17 8.38
N GLY A 231 16.72 2.63 8.78
CA GLY A 231 16.58 1.73 9.93
C GLY A 231 16.77 0.24 9.63
N LEU A 232 17.00 -0.15 8.37
CA LEU A 232 17.23 -1.56 8.02
C LEU A 232 18.65 -1.99 8.39
N ASP A 233 18.77 -3.22 8.88
CA ASP A 233 20.06 -3.85 9.08
C ASP A 233 20.73 -4.20 7.75
N GLU A 234 22.05 -4.46 7.80
CA GLU A 234 22.85 -4.76 6.62
C GLU A 234 22.36 -6.00 5.85
N PRO A 235 22.06 -7.14 6.50
CA PRO A 235 21.61 -8.34 5.80
C PRO A 235 20.27 -8.13 5.06
N THR A 236 19.29 -7.46 5.70
CA THR A 236 18.00 -7.18 5.05
C THR A 236 18.19 -6.23 3.88
N ARG A 237 19.08 -5.24 4.01
CA ARG A 237 19.38 -4.32 2.92
C ARG A 237 19.98 -5.03 1.70
N GLU A 238 20.97 -5.89 1.89
CA GLU A 238 21.57 -6.63 0.77
C GLU A 238 20.56 -7.59 0.12
N ARG A 239 19.66 -8.21 0.90
CA ARG A 239 18.55 -8.99 0.33
C ARG A 239 17.58 -8.15 -0.50
N ARG A 240 17.30 -6.90 -0.11
CA ARG A 240 16.55 -5.95 -0.97
C ARG A 240 17.29 -5.61 -2.26
N VAL A 241 18.61 -5.43 -2.19
CA VAL A 241 19.45 -5.16 -3.37
C VAL A 241 19.44 -6.37 -4.31
N GLU A 242 19.61 -7.58 -3.79
CA GLU A 242 19.55 -8.83 -4.54
C GLU A 242 18.21 -8.96 -5.26
N LEU A 243 17.10 -8.79 -4.53
CA LEU A 243 15.76 -8.78 -5.10
C LEU A 243 15.63 -7.74 -6.22
N GLN A 244 16.12 -6.51 -6.01
CA GLN A 244 16.11 -5.46 -7.02
C GLN A 244 16.87 -5.86 -8.29
N MET A 245 18.00 -6.56 -8.14
CA MET A 245 18.80 -7.04 -9.27
C MET A 245 18.14 -8.21 -10.00
N MET A 246 17.46 -9.11 -9.27
CA MET A 246 16.67 -10.19 -9.87
C MET A 246 15.52 -9.63 -10.74
N ARG A 247 14.83 -8.58 -10.28
CA ARG A 247 13.73 -7.94 -11.01
C ARG A 247 14.14 -7.46 -12.41
N ARG A 248 15.34 -6.89 -12.54
CA ARG A 248 15.86 -6.35 -13.81
C ARG A 248 15.89 -7.37 -14.95
N GLN A 249 15.96 -8.67 -14.63
CA GLN A 249 15.96 -9.74 -15.62
C GLN A 249 14.67 -9.77 -16.46
N VAL A 250 13.56 -9.21 -15.96
CA VAL A 250 12.29 -9.16 -16.70
C VAL A 250 12.42 -8.47 -18.06
N LEU A 251 13.29 -7.46 -18.18
CA LEU A 251 13.52 -6.73 -19.43
C LEU A 251 14.34 -7.50 -20.46
N ARG A 252 14.92 -8.65 -20.08
CA ARG A 252 15.86 -9.45 -20.90
C ARG A 252 15.38 -10.88 -21.18
N ARG A 253 14.19 -11.25 -20.73
CA ARG A 253 13.61 -12.57 -21.02
C ARG A 253 13.25 -12.71 -22.50
N SER A 254 12.85 -13.91 -22.92
CA SER A 254 12.49 -14.21 -24.32
C SER A 254 11.33 -13.37 -24.86
N ASP A 255 10.34 -13.09 -24.03
CA ASP A 255 9.17 -12.25 -24.35
C ASP A 255 9.08 -11.04 -23.40
N PRO A 256 9.99 -10.05 -23.51
CA PRO A 256 10.10 -8.99 -22.51
C PRO A 256 8.96 -7.97 -22.67
N PRO A 257 8.49 -7.35 -21.56
CA PRO A 257 7.45 -6.34 -21.65
C PRO A 257 7.95 -5.11 -22.44
N ALA A 258 7.03 -4.45 -23.13
CA ALA A 258 7.26 -3.11 -23.64
C ALA A 258 7.36 -2.13 -22.47
N TYR A 259 8.58 -1.68 -22.16
CA TYR A 259 8.88 -0.88 -20.98
C TYR A 259 9.16 0.58 -21.36
N TRP A 260 8.37 1.51 -20.82
CA TRP A 260 8.54 2.94 -21.04
C TRP A 260 8.70 3.66 -19.70
N ALA A 261 9.88 4.21 -19.47
CA ALA A 261 10.20 5.00 -18.28
C ALA A 261 10.29 6.49 -18.59
N ILE A 262 9.60 7.31 -17.80
CA ILE A 262 9.78 8.75 -17.73
C ILE A 262 10.45 9.11 -16.40
N ILE A 263 11.66 9.62 -16.46
CA ILE A 263 12.48 9.94 -15.29
C ILE A 263 12.41 11.44 -15.03
N GLY A 264 12.03 11.80 -13.80
CA GLY A 264 11.92 13.18 -13.37
C GLY A 264 13.27 13.87 -13.17
N PRO A 265 13.29 15.21 -13.14
CA PRO A 265 14.52 15.98 -13.01
C PRO A 265 15.19 15.79 -11.65
N ARG A 266 14.46 15.44 -10.59
CA ARG A 266 15.00 15.25 -9.24
C ARG A 266 15.83 13.97 -9.15
N ALA A 267 15.37 12.87 -9.78
CA ALA A 267 16.10 11.60 -9.85
C ALA A 267 17.53 11.73 -10.39
N LEU A 268 17.71 12.62 -11.37
CA LEU A 268 19.01 12.85 -12.03
C LEU A 268 19.89 13.89 -11.33
N ARG A 269 19.32 14.68 -10.42
CA ARG A 269 20.00 15.78 -9.71
C ARG A 269 20.25 15.48 -8.24
N ASP A 270 19.96 14.26 -7.81
CA ASP A 270 20.17 13.85 -6.43
C ASP A 270 21.67 13.91 -6.07
N ARG A 271 22.00 14.89 -5.22
CA ARG A 271 23.37 15.16 -4.75
C ARG A 271 23.79 14.21 -3.63
N THR A 272 22.87 13.44 -3.06
CA THR A 272 23.19 12.45 -2.04
C THR A 272 23.88 11.22 -2.67
N VAL A 273 23.58 10.93 -3.94
CA VAL A 273 24.20 9.85 -4.72
C VAL A 273 25.64 10.23 -5.10
N PRO A 274 26.65 9.40 -4.75
CA PRO A 274 28.03 9.65 -5.15
C PRO A 274 28.18 9.79 -6.66
N ALA A 275 28.99 10.76 -7.11
CA ALA A 275 29.19 11.07 -8.53
C ALA A 275 29.55 9.84 -9.39
N GLN A 276 30.42 8.95 -8.87
CA GLN A 276 30.81 7.73 -9.58
C GLN A 276 29.66 6.70 -9.68
N VAL A 277 28.78 6.64 -8.69
CA VAL A 277 27.57 5.80 -8.71
C VAL A 277 26.58 6.35 -9.74
N MET A 278 26.29 7.65 -9.69
CA MET A 278 25.40 8.29 -10.65
C MET A 278 25.95 8.21 -12.09
N ARG A 279 27.26 8.32 -12.28
CA ARG A 279 27.89 8.14 -13.59
C ARG A 279 27.62 6.74 -14.16
N ARG A 280 27.87 5.69 -13.37
CA ARG A 280 27.61 4.29 -13.78
C ARG A 280 26.12 4.05 -14.02
N GLN A 281 25.26 4.69 -13.22
CA GLN A 281 23.81 4.68 -13.43
C GLN A 281 23.42 5.30 -14.78
N VAL A 282 23.97 6.46 -15.14
CA VAL A 282 23.73 7.12 -16.44
C VAL A 282 24.27 6.27 -17.61
N GLU A 283 25.46 5.67 -17.47
CA GLU A 283 26.01 4.73 -18.45
C GLU A 283 25.10 3.52 -18.65
N HIS A 284 24.50 3.03 -17.56
CA HIS A 284 23.52 1.95 -17.64
C HIS A 284 22.23 2.38 -18.34
N LEU A 285 21.69 3.58 -18.08
CA LEU A 285 20.52 4.11 -18.80
C LEU A 285 20.78 4.22 -20.30
N LEU A 286 21.96 4.70 -20.70
CA LEU A 286 22.37 4.74 -22.11
C LEU A 286 22.41 3.33 -22.73
N THR A 287 22.87 2.33 -21.97
CA THR A 287 22.88 0.93 -22.42
C THR A 287 21.46 0.40 -22.58
N MET A 288 20.58 0.66 -21.60
CA MET A 288 19.20 0.18 -21.62
C MET A 288 18.38 0.82 -22.74
N ALA A 289 18.65 2.08 -23.08
CA ALA A 289 17.99 2.77 -24.19
C ALA A 289 18.28 2.15 -25.58
N ASN A 290 19.25 1.24 -25.70
CA ASN A 290 19.51 0.50 -26.95
C ASN A 290 18.62 -0.74 -27.11
N PHE A 291 17.91 -1.17 -26.07
CA PHE A 291 17.00 -2.31 -26.16
C PHE A 291 15.71 -1.91 -26.87
N THR A 292 15.25 -2.72 -27.83
CA THR A 292 14.07 -2.40 -28.65
C THR A 292 12.78 -2.32 -27.84
N ASN A 293 12.69 -3.06 -26.74
CA ASN A 293 11.55 -3.07 -25.82
C ASN A 293 11.64 -1.99 -24.73
N VAL A 294 12.71 -1.19 -24.66
CA VAL A 294 12.94 -0.21 -23.59
C VAL A 294 12.96 1.20 -24.15
N ARG A 295 12.12 2.08 -23.60
CA ARG A 295 12.13 3.52 -23.87
C ARG A 295 12.41 4.28 -22.59
N VAL A 296 13.44 5.11 -22.61
CA VAL A 296 13.78 6.02 -21.51
C VAL A 296 13.61 7.44 -22.00
N GLN A 297 12.85 8.25 -21.27
CA GLN A 297 12.73 9.68 -21.51
C GLN A 297 12.93 10.47 -20.21
N LEU A 298 13.52 11.65 -20.34
CA LEU A 298 13.73 12.55 -19.22
C LEU A 298 12.73 13.70 -19.28
N VAL A 299 12.32 14.17 -18.11
CA VAL A 299 11.61 15.44 -18.00
C VAL A 299 12.53 16.47 -17.37
N THR A 300 12.63 17.64 -18.00
CA THR A 300 13.48 18.75 -17.53
C THR A 300 12.68 19.84 -16.84
N ASP A 301 11.36 19.91 -17.10
CA ASP A 301 10.44 20.84 -16.46
C ASP A 301 10.26 20.44 -14.98
N PRO A 302 10.68 21.27 -14.01
CA PRO A 302 10.57 20.97 -12.58
C PRO A 302 9.11 20.89 -12.09
N ASP A 303 8.15 21.46 -12.82
CA ASP A 303 6.74 21.41 -12.46
C ASP A 303 6.01 20.22 -13.09
N ALA A 304 6.69 19.43 -13.91
CA ALA A 304 6.06 18.28 -14.56
C ALA A 304 5.68 17.17 -13.57
N ASP A 305 6.44 17.01 -12.49
CA ASP A 305 6.16 16.05 -11.42
C ASP A 305 4.80 16.34 -10.75
N ARG A 306 4.24 17.56 -10.86
CA ARG A 306 2.89 17.87 -10.34
C ARG A 306 1.78 17.05 -11.03
N LEU A 307 2.02 16.53 -12.23
CA LEU A 307 1.08 15.65 -12.92
C LEU A 307 1.01 14.28 -12.25
N LEU A 308 2.14 13.77 -11.76
CA LEU A 308 2.26 12.48 -11.10
C LEU A 308 3.29 12.62 -9.97
N PRO A 309 2.87 13.11 -8.80
CA PRO A 309 3.79 13.50 -7.73
C PRO A 309 4.45 12.32 -7.01
N SER A 310 3.86 11.13 -7.14
CA SER A 310 4.38 9.87 -6.61
C SER A 310 4.82 8.97 -7.75
N ALA A 311 5.82 8.13 -7.50
CA ALA A 311 6.25 7.13 -8.46
C ALA A 311 5.07 6.23 -8.82
N THR A 312 4.77 6.16 -10.12
CA THR A 312 3.54 5.57 -10.64
C THR A 312 3.89 4.63 -11.78
N THR A 313 3.44 3.39 -11.69
CA THR A 313 3.60 2.35 -12.72
C THR A 313 2.23 1.90 -13.24
N ILE A 314 2.03 1.92 -14.54
CA ILE A 314 0.86 1.41 -15.24
C ILE A 314 1.27 0.11 -15.93
N MET A 315 0.61 -0.99 -15.58
CA MET A 315 0.84 -2.32 -16.12
C MET A 315 -0.31 -2.73 -17.05
N ARG A 316 0.07 -3.32 -18.18
CA ARG A 316 -0.83 -3.93 -19.15
C ARG A 316 -0.54 -5.41 -19.28
N PHE A 317 -1.57 -6.20 -19.54
CA PHE A 317 -1.50 -7.67 -19.65
C PHE A 317 -1.97 -8.13 -21.03
N TYR A 318 -1.56 -9.33 -21.46
CA TYR A 318 -1.94 -9.89 -22.77
C TYR A 318 -3.38 -10.43 -22.82
N GLU A 319 -3.88 -10.94 -21.69
CA GLU A 319 -5.20 -11.58 -21.63
C GLU A 319 -6.33 -10.57 -21.87
N GLN A 320 -7.14 -10.84 -22.89
CA GLN A 320 -8.37 -10.08 -23.14
C GLN A 320 -9.33 -10.27 -21.97
N GLY A 321 -9.66 -9.19 -21.27
CA GLY A 321 -10.57 -9.22 -20.12
C GLY A 321 -10.03 -8.56 -18.85
N TYR A 322 -8.73 -8.23 -18.81
CA TYR A 322 -8.18 -7.39 -17.74
C TYR A 322 -8.09 -5.92 -18.15
N SER A 323 -8.34 -5.03 -17.20
CA SER A 323 -7.98 -3.63 -17.34
C SER A 323 -6.47 -3.46 -17.11
N ASP A 324 -5.91 -2.38 -17.65
CA ASP A 324 -4.63 -1.88 -17.13
C ASP A 324 -4.76 -1.65 -15.61
N LEU A 325 -3.68 -1.91 -14.89
CA LEU A 325 -3.57 -1.73 -13.45
C LEU A 325 -2.56 -0.63 -13.15
N VAL A 326 -2.83 0.23 -12.17
CA VAL A 326 -1.87 1.23 -11.70
C VAL A 326 -1.36 0.87 -10.32
N TYR A 327 -0.05 0.95 -10.14
CA TYR A 327 0.62 0.87 -8.85
C TYR A 327 1.27 2.21 -8.55
N GLN A 328 1.00 2.77 -7.37
CA GLN A 328 1.74 3.90 -6.84
C GLN A 328 2.61 3.46 -5.67
N GLU A 329 3.86 3.86 -5.70
CA GLU A 329 4.81 3.62 -4.62
C GLU A 329 4.79 4.79 -3.64
N HIS A 330 4.69 4.46 -2.35
CA HIS A 330 4.86 5.37 -1.22
C HIS A 330 5.99 4.82 -0.34
N ASP A 331 6.47 5.62 0.60
CA ASP A 331 7.68 5.31 1.39
C ASP A 331 7.63 3.93 2.07
N ASP A 332 6.49 3.57 2.66
CA ASP A 332 6.32 2.33 3.45
C ASP A 332 5.34 1.32 2.85
N PHE A 333 4.61 1.67 1.78
CA PHE A 333 3.58 0.83 1.19
C PHE A 333 3.31 1.20 -0.27
N GLY A 334 2.64 0.29 -0.98
CA GLY A 334 2.12 0.56 -2.33
C GLY A 334 0.60 0.62 -2.36
N THR A 335 0.04 1.34 -3.33
CA THR A 335 -1.40 1.33 -3.60
C THR A 335 -1.68 0.86 -5.02
N TYR A 336 -2.64 -0.06 -5.17
CA TYR A 336 -3.10 -0.54 -6.45
C TYR A 336 -4.42 0.15 -6.83
N HIS A 337 -4.54 0.55 -8.10
CA HIS A 337 -5.77 1.09 -8.68
C HIS A 337 -6.18 0.19 -9.83
N VAL A 338 -7.38 -0.35 -9.71
CA VAL A 338 -8.00 -1.28 -10.67
C VAL A 338 -9.34 -0.74 -11.18
N ASN A 339 -9.78 0.42 -10.68
CA ASN A 339 -10.97 1.09 -11.18
C ASN A 339 -10.67 1.74 -12.53
N GLY A 340 -11.48 1.43 -13.55
CA GLY A 340 -11.25 1.92 -14.91
C GLY A 340 -11.20 3.45 -15.05
N ALA A 341 -12.01 4.20 -14.27
CA ALA A 341 -11.99 5.66 -14.31
C ALA A 341 -10.71 6.24 -13.68
N GLU A 342 -10.27 5.68 -12.54
CA GLU A 342 -8.99 6.08 -11.92
C GLU A 342 -7.81 5.74 -12.83
N VAL A 343 -7.80 4.53 -13.40
CA VAL A 343 -6.76 4.07 -14.34
C VAL A 343 -6.70 4.99 -15.55
N ALA A 344 -7.86 5.37 -16.13
CA ALA A 344 -7.93 6.29 -17.26
C ALA A 344 -7.38 7.69 -16.91
N ASP A 345 -7.65 8.20 -15.71
CA ASP A 345 -7.09 9.47 -15.24
C ASP A 345 -5.55 9.40 -15.09
N PHE A 346 -5.02 8.31 -14.53
CA PHE A 346 -3.57 8.08 -14.47
C PHE A 346 -2.94 7.99 -15.86
N GLN A 347 -3.57 7.28 -16.80
CA GLN A 347 -3.11 7.19 -18.19
C GLN A 347 -3.09 8.57 -18.87
N LEU A 348 -4.11 9.41 -18.62
CA LEU A 348 -4.16 10.77 -19.14
C LEU A 348 -3.03 11.64 -18.57
N ARG A 349 -2.80 11.57 -17.26
CA ARG A 349 -1.71 12.31 -16.59
C ARG A 349 -0.34 11.85 -17.07
N TYR A 350 -0.13 10.53 -17.23
CA TYR A 350 1.08 9.98 -17.85
C TYR A 350 1.26 10.46 -19.29
N SER A 351 0.19 10.52 -20.08
CA SER A 351 0.26 11.00 -21.47
C SER A 351 0.60 12.49 -21.56
N ARG A 352 0.08 13.31 -20.63
CA ARG A 352 0.49 14.73 -20.51
C ARG A 352 1.95 14.87 -20.15
N LEU A 353 2.45 14.02 -19.26
CA LEU A 353 3.85 13.99 -18.88
C LEU A 353 4.73 13.59 -20.08
N LEU A 354 4.27 12.63 -20.87
CA LEU A 354 4.95 12.18 -22.08
C LEU A 354 5.15 13.31 -23.11
N ILE A 355 4.15 14.19 -23.26
CA ILE A 355 4.25 15.38 -24.14
C ILE A 355 5.33 16.34 -23.65
N LYS A 356 5.51 16.46 -22.32
CA LYS A 356 6.54 17.30 -21.69
C LYS A 356 7.93 16.65 -21.69
N ALA A 357 8.02 15.33 -21.82
CA ALA A 357 9.27 14.60 -21.78
C ALA A 357 10.11 14.85 -23.04
N LEU A 358 11.43 14.92 -22.86
CA LEU A 358 12.37 15.00 -23.97
C LEU A 358 12.19 13.81 -24.90
N ARG A 359 12.24 14.05 -26.21
CA ARG A 359 12.24 12.95 -27.21
C ARG A 359 13.40 11.99 -26.96
N PRO A 360 13.32 10.72 -27.38
CA PRO A 360 14.39 9.74 -27.14
C PRO A 360 15.79 10.24 -27.52
N GLU A 361 15.94 10.92 -28.67
CA GLU A 361 17.22 11.43 -29.15
C GLU A 361 17.78 12.55 -28.26
N GLN A 362 16.88 13.42 -27.77
CA GLN A 362 17.22 14.49 -26.84
C GLN A 362 17.59 13.93 -25.46
N THR A 363 16.84 12.92 -25.00
CA THR A 363 17.16 12.18 -23.77
C THR A 363 18.57 11.58 -23.83
N LEU A 364 18.91 10.89 -24.93
CA LEU A 364 20.25 10.33 -25.12
C LEU A 364 21.34 11.41 -25.07
N ARG A 365 21.13 12.53 -25.75
CA ARG A 365 22.06 13.66 -25.72
C ARG A 365 22.26 14.19 -24.29
N THR A 366 21.18 14.43 -23.56
CA THR A 366 21.25 14.90 -22.17
C THR A 366 21.98 13.91 -21.26
N LEU A 367 21.74 12.60 -21.42
CA LEU A 367 22.46 11.57 -20.66
C LEU A 367 23.96 11.55 -21.00
N LEU A 368 24.34 11.73 -22.26
CA LEU A 368 25.75 11.82 -22.68
C LEU A 368 26.44 13.05 -22.08
N GLU A 369 25.77 14.20 -22.07
CA GLU A 369 26.27 15.43 -21.42
C GLU A 369 26.40 15.28 -19.91
N MET A 370 25.45 14.58 -19.26
CA MET A 370 25.54 14.24 -17.84
C MET A 370 26.75 13.34 -17.55
N ARG A 371 26.95 12.28 -18.34
CA ARG A 371 28.10 11.38 -18.19
C ARG A 371 29.43 12.13 -18.29
N ALA A 372 29.54 13.10 -19.20
CA ALA A 372 30.74 13.91 -19.38
C ALA A 372 31.06 14.77 -18.15
N ARG A 373 30.03 15.29 -17.46
CA ARG A 373 30.20 16.12 -16.25
C ARG A 373 30.76 15.38 -15.04
N PHE A 374 30.57 14.06 -14.96
CA PHE A 374 31.15 13.24 -13.88
C PHE A 374 32.63 12.87 -14.12
N ARG A 375 33.31 13.47 -15.11
CA ARG A 375 34.75 13.27 -15.37
C ARG A 375 35.66 14.31 -14.71
N SER A 376 35.08 15.31 -14.05
CA SER A 376 35.77 16.23 -13.13
C SER A 376 35.57 15.78 -11.70
#